data_AF-A0A929E2J2-F1
#
_entry.id   AF-A0A929E2J2-F1
#
_cell.length_a   1.000
_cell.length_b   1.000
_cell.length_c   1.000
_cell.angle_alpha   90.00
_cell.angle_beta   90.00
_cell.angle_gamma   90.00
#
_symmetry.space_group_name_H-M   'P 1'
#
loop_
_entity.id
_entity.type
_entity.pdbx_description
1 polymer ?
#
loop_
_entity_poly.entity_id
_entity_poly.type
_entity_poly.pdbx_seq_one_letter_code
_entity_poly.pdbx_strand_id
1 'polypeptide(L)'
;MKDISDIISDLHQDMMRGDLPPWRAEAALLEKGFESPNHFYPAAQARKAYIEEVSGEKFSHLKVMERPYLQPWHCPKDNIIYNLEAQETDLSCTVCRSPLEPYHGPLAGYAPLVASYVAGLEDYISYCGQITVKGDVEKDFINLTAMGPGMSAIGLARGCFLVNRYGGAEVQVEPLAGTARCMGYIFAEQKELQKAQ
;
A
#
# COMPACT_ATOMS: atom_id res chain seq x y z
N MET A 1 -32.81 6.70 3.80
CA MET A 1 -31.37 6.37 3.81
C MET A 1 -30.71 7.40 4.72
N LYS A 2 -30.00 7.00 5.79
CA LYS A 2 -29.30 7.96 6.65
C LYS A 2 -28.26 8.71 5.81
N ASP A 3 -28.05 9.99 6.07
CA ASP A 3 -27.00 10.74 5.40
C ASP A 3 -25.63 10.22 5.84
N ILE A 4 -24.63 10.28 4.95
CA ILE A 4 -23.25 9.87 5.26
C ILE A 4 -22.71 10.68 6.44
N SER A 5 -23.09 11.95 6.54
CA SER A 5 -22.74 12.82 7.67
C SER A 5 -23.26 12.28 9.01
N ASP A 6 -24.52 11.83 9.06
CA ASP A 6 -25.13 11.23 10.25
C ASP A 6 -24.40 9.94 10.64
N ILE A 7 -24.02 9.12 9.66
CA ILE A 7 -23.32 7.85 9.89
C ILE A 7 -21.94 8.09 10.51
N ILE A 8 -21.20 9.08 9.99
CA ILE A 8 -19.89 9.47 10.51
C ILE A 8 -20.03 9.96 11.96
N SER A 9 -21.04 10.80 12.21
CA SER A 9 -21.32 11.34 13.55
C SER A 9 -21.66 10.24 14.55
N ASP A 10 -22.57 9.33 14.18
CA ASP A 10 -22.98 8.19 15.02
C ASP A 10 -21.77 7.31 15.40
N LEU A 11 -20.95 6.92 14.42
CA LEU A 11 -19.73 6.14 14.66
C LEU A 11 -18.74 6.85 15.57
N HIS A 12 -18.53 8.14 15.33
CA HIS A 12 -17.64 8.96 16.14
C HIS A 12 -18.10 9.00 17.61
N GLN A 13 -19.40 9.23 17.84
CA GLN A 13 -19.97 9.22 19.19
C GLN A 13 -19.88 7.84 19.86
N ASP A 14 -20.14 6.76 19.12
CA ASP A 14 -19.96 5.39 19.62
C ASP A 14 -18.51 5.13 20.06
N MET A 15 -17.52 5.66 19.32
CA MET A 15 -16.10 5.57 19.69
C MET A 15 -15.76 6.41 20.93
N MET A 16 -16.27 7.65 21.01
CA MET A 16 -16.04 8.53 22.15
C MET A 16 -16.62 7.98 23.45
N ARG A 17 -17.77 7.28 23.38
CA ARG A 17 -18.38 6.60 24.53
C ARG A 17 -17.68 5.30 24.92
N GLY A 18 -16.85 4.74 24.05
CA GLY A 18 -16.20 3.44 24.23
C GLY A 18 -17.05 2.24 23.84
N ASP A 19 -18.22 2.46 23.21
CA ASP A 19 -19.12 1.41 22.73
C ASP A 19 -18.60 0.73 21.45
N LEU A 20 -17.77 1.46 20.67
CA LEU A 20 -17.15 0.99 19.45
C LEU A 20 -15.63 1.20 19.48
N PRO A 21 -14.81 0.13 19.46
CA PRO A 21 -13.38 0.28 19.26
C PRO A 21 -13.07 0.87 17.87
N PRO A 22 -12.16 1.87 17.74
CA PRO A 22 -11.91 2.55 16.45
C PRO A 22 -11.48 1.62 15.31
N TRP A 23 -10.73 0.55 15.60
CA TRP A 23 -10.29 -0.42 14.59
C TRP A 23 -11.40 -1.34 14.07
N ARG A 24 -12.60 -1.30 14.67
CA ARG A 24 -13.78 -2.09 14.23
C ARG A 24 -14.79 -1.27 13.43
N ALA A 25 -14.51 -0.01 13.12
CA ALA A 25 -15.46 0.89 12.45
C ALA A 25 -16.05 0.31 11.15
N GLU A 26 -15.20 -0.27 10.29
CA GLU A 26 -15.62 -0.93 9.06
C GLU A 26 -16.55 -2.13 9.31
N ALA A 27 -16.17 -2.99 10.26
CA ALA A 27 -16.95 -4.18 10.60
C ALA A 27 -18.32 -3.80 11.18
N ALA A 28 -18.37 -2.78 12.04
CA ALA A 28 -19.62 -2.29 12.61
C ALA A 28 -20.58 -1.74 11.55
N LEU A 29 -20.05 -1.12 10.48
CA LEU A 29 -20.87 -0.69 9.35
C LEU A 29 -21.38 -1.87 8.53
N LEU A 30 -20.55 -2.88 8.27
CA LEU A 30 -21.01 -4.11 7.60
C LEU A 30 -22.13 -4.79 8.39
N GLU A 31 -21.98 -4.90 9.71
CA GLU A 31 -23.00 -5.44 10.63
C GLU A 31 -24.30 -4.62 10.61
N LYS A 32 -24.21 -3.30 10.38
CA LYS A 32 -25.35 -2.38 10.20
C LYS A 32 -25.94 -2.42 8.77
N GLY A 33 -25.47 -3.31 7.90
CA GLY A 33 -26.00 -3.54 6.55
C GLY A 33 -25.41 -2.64 5.46
N PHE A 34 -24.28 -1.97 5.70
CA PHE A 34 -23.57 -1.24 4.66
C PHE A 34 -22.88 -2.21 3.71
N GLU A 35 -23.00 -1.97 2.41
CA GLU A 35 -22.34 -2.79 1.41
C GLU A 35 -20.86 -2.38 1.26
N SER A 36 -20.01 -3.34 0.91
CA SER A 36 -18.66 -3.03 0.44
C SER A 36 -18.73 -2.45 -0.98
N PRO A 37 -17.94 -1.40 -1.31
CA PRO A 37 -16.90 -0.74 -0.50
C PRO A 37 -17.39 0.52 0.25
N ASN A 38 -18.69 0.77 0.32
CA ASN A 38 -19.26 2.03 0.82
C ASN A 38 -19.01 2.28 2.32
N HIS A 39 -18.58 1.27 3.06
CA HIS A 39 -18.28 1.38 4.49
C HIS A 39 -16.89 1.97 4.79
N PHE A 40 -15.93 1.95 3.85
CA PHE A 40 -14.56 2.38 4.14
C PHE A 40 -14.42 3.88 4.40
N TYR A 41 -15.04 4.71 3.56
CA TYR A 41 -14.99 6.17 3.68
C TYR A 41 -15.58 6.70 5.00
N PRO A 42 -16.83 6.38 5.38
CA PRO A 42 -17.38 6.85 6.65
C PRO A 42 -16.61 6.32 7.86
N ALA A 43 -16.09 5.09 7.82
CA ALA A 43 -15.25 4.56 8.88
C ALA A 43 -13.95 5.37 9.07
N ALA A 44 -13.27 5.71 7.97
CA ALA A 44 -12.04 6.52 8.01
C ALA A 44 -12.31 7.94 8.54
N GLN A 45 -13.38 8.59 8.07
CA GLN A 45 -13.78 9.92 8.55
C GLN A 45 -14.11 9.92 10.04
N ALA A 46 -14.89 8.93 10.52
CA ALA A 46 -15.24 8.82 11.93
C ALA A 46 -13.99 8.60 12.80
N ARG A 47 -13.05 7.75 12.37
CA ARG A 47 -11.77 7.56 13.05
C ARG A 47 -10.94 8.83 13.09
N LYS A 48 -10.87 9.58 11.98
CA LYS A 48 -10.16 10.86 11.95
C LYS A 48 -10.74 11.84 12.97
N ALA A 49 -12.07 12.00 12.99
CA ALA A 49 -12.75 12.86 13.95
C ALA A 49 -12.46 12.43 15.40
N TYR A 50 -12.56 11.13 15.68
CA TYR A 50 -12.24 10.55 16.99
C TYR A 50 -10.81 10.88 17.44
N ILE A 51 -9.81 10.68 16.59
CA ILE A 51 -8.40 10.94 16.95
C ILE A 51 -8.16 12.43 17.15
N GLU A 52 -8.73 13.29 16.30
CA GLU A 52 -8.61 14.74 16.47
C GLU A 52 -9.21 15.20 17.80
N GLU A 53 -10.36 14.65 18.20
CA GLU A 53 -11.00 15.00 19.47
C GLU A 53 -10.22 14.48 20.69
N VAL A 54 -9.77 13.22 20.66
CA VAL A 54 -9.01 12.62 21.77
C VAL A 54 -7.61 13.23 21.91
N SER A 55 -6.96 13.60 20.80
CA SER A 55 -5.62 14.21 20.82
C SER A 55 -5.66 15.72 21.08
N GLY A 56 -6.80 16.39 20.85
CA GLY A 56 -6.91 17.85 20.89
C GLY A 56 -6.28 18.55 19.68
N GLU A 57 -5.86 17.81 18.67
CA GLU A 57 -5.19 18.31 17.47
C GLU A 57 -6.10 18.26 16.24
N LYS A 58 -5.88 19.16 15.29
CA LYS A 58 -6.59 19.15 14.00
C LYS A 58 -5.64 18.83 12.86
N PHE A 59 -6.01 17.83 12.04
CA PHE A 59 -5.17 17.37 10.95
C PHE A 59 -5.62 18.00 9.63
N SER A 60 -5.12 19.21 9.36
CA SER A 60 -5.44 19.96 8.14
C SER A 60 -4.80 19.39 6.88
N HIS A 61 -3.63 18.78 7.01
CA HIS A 61 -2.87 18.24 5.87
C HIS A 61 -3.13 16.76 5.59
N LEU A 62 -3.73 16.05 6.55
CA LEU A 62 -4.12 14.65 6.38
C LEU A 62 -5.51 14.58 5.77
N LYS A 63 -5.61 14.04 4.56
CA LYS A 63 -6.88 13.92 3.83
C LYS A 63 -7.34 12.48 3.78
N VAL A 64 -8.63 12.28 4.05
CA VAL A 64 -9.30 11.02 3.76
C VAL A 64 -9.61 11.01 2.26
N MET A 65 -9.09 10.02 1.56
CA MET A 65 -9.36 9.82 0.14
C MET A 65 -10.82 9.38 -0.06
N GLU A 66 -11.45 9.79 -1.15
CA GLU A 66 -12.85 9.48 -1.44
C GLU A 66 -13.12 7.98 -1.55
N ARG A 67 -12.14 7.22 -2.05
CA ARG A 67 -12.18 5.76 -2.18
C ARG A 67 -11.05 5.12 -1.39
N PRO A 68 -11.13 5.07 -0.05
CA PRO A 68 -10.01 4.68 0.78
C PRO A 68 -9.91 3.15 0.92
N TYR A 69 -9.84 2.44 -0.20
CA TYR A 69 -9.77 0.99 -0.25
C TYR A 69 -8.96 0.51 -1.46
N LEU A 70 -8.41 -0.69 -1.33
CA LEU A 70 -7.78 -1.44 -2.39
C LEU A 70 -8.83 -2.21 -3.17
N GLN A 71 -8.64 -2.30 -4.49
CA GLN A 71 -9.39 -3.12 -5.41
C GLN A 71 -8.44 -4.11 -6.09
N PRO A 72 -8.82 -5.40 -6.15
CA PRO A 72 -8.00 -6.40 -6.83
C PRO A 72 -8.22 -6.34 -8.35
N TRP A 73 -7.10 -6.40 -9.06
CA TRP A 73 -6.99 -6.43 -10.51
C TRP A 73 -6.14 -7.62 -10.93
N HIS A 74 -6.35 -8.14 -12.13
CA HIS A 74 -5.53 -9.22 -12.65
C HIS A 74 -5.04 -8.93 -14.07
N CYS A 75 -3.86 -9.45 -14.38
CA CYS A 75 -3.37 -9.43 -15.74
C CYS A 75 -3.77 -10.74 -16.45
N PRO A 76 -4.43 -10.67 -17.63
CA PRO A 76 -4.88 -11.86 -18.34
C PRO A 76 -3.74 -12.66 -18.99
N LYS A 77 -2.50 -12.13 -19.03
CA LYS A 77 -1.35 -12.80 -19.66
C LYS A 77 -0.49 -13.60 -18.70
N ASP A 78 -0.19 -13.03 -17.53
CA ASP A 78 0.72 -13.65 -16.54
C ASP A 78 0.00 -14.10 -15.27
N ASN A 79 -1.32 -13.85 -15.16
CA ASN A 79 -2.17 -14.18 -14.02
C ASN A 79 -1.73 -13.54 -12.69
N ILE A 80 -0.90 -12.50 -12.72
CA ILE A 80 -0.54 -11.75 -11.52
C ILE A 80 -1.77 -10.96 -11.05
N ILE A 81 -2.04 -11.04 -9.74
CA ILE A 81 -3.08 -10.26 -9.07
C ILE A 81 -2.43 -9.06 -8.40
N TYR A 82 -2.90 -7.87 -8.76
CA TYR A 82 -2.49 -6.58 -8.21
C TYR A 82 -3.57 -6.07 -7.26
N ASN A 83 -3.20 -5.66 -6.05
CA ASN A 83 -4.10 -4.91 -5.17
C ASN A 83 -3.74 -3.44 -5.28
N LEU A 84 -4.55 -2.69 -6.03
CA LEU A 84 -4.30 -1.27 -6.34
C LEU A 84 -5.30 -0.40 -5.59
N GLU A 85 -4.93 0.84 -5.30
CA GLU A 85 -5.88 1.81 -4.75
C GLU A 85 -7.07 1.98 -5.71
N ALA A 86 -8.28 2.11 -5.19
CA ALA A 86 -9.50 2.22 -6.01
C ALA A 86 -9.62 3.51 -6.83
N GLN A 87 -8.69 4.44 -6.64
CA GLN A 87 -8.52 5.66 -7.41
C GLN A 87 -7.41 5.56 -8.47
N GLU A 88 -6.68 4.42 -8.54
CA GLU A 88 -5.63 4.21 -9.54
C GLU A 88 -6.21 4.26 -10.96
N THR A 89 -5.46 4.89 -11.86
CA THR A 89 -5.81 5.08 -13.27
C THR A 89 -4.83 4.39 -14.22
N ASP A 90 -3.58 4.17 -13.81
CA ASP A 90 -2.62 3.36 -14.57
C ASP A 90 -2.85 1.87 -14.33
N LEU A 91 -3.86 1.34 -15.02
CA LEU A 91 -4.27 -0.06 -14.92
C LEU A 91 -3.52 -0.91 -15.95
N SER A 92 -2.18 -0.89 -15.87
CA SER A 92 -1.28 -1.62 -16.75
C SER A 92 -0.43 -2.62 -15.96
N CYS A 93 -0.31 -3.85 -16.44
CA CYS A 93 0.59 -4.83 -15.84
C CYS A 93 2.05 -4.33 -15.85
N THR A 94 2.73 -4.34 -14.71
CA THR A 94 4.10 -3.83 -14.59
C THR A 94 5.13 -4.70 -15.32
N VAL A 95 4.80 -5.98 -15.53
CA VAL A 95 5.64 -6.98 -16.22
C VAL A 95 5.40 -6.92 -17.73
N CYS A 96 4.19 -7.22 -18.19
CA CYS A 96 3.89 -7.40 -19.61
C CYS A 96 3.20 -6.20 -20.28
N ARG A 97 2.94 -5.12 -19.54
CA ARG A 97 2.33 -3.86 -20.01
C ARG A 97 0.95 -4.01 -20.64
N SER A 98 0.29 -5.15 -20.42
CA SER A 98 -1.07 -5.37 -20.90
C SER A 98 -2.08 -4.74 -19.93
N PRO A 99 -3.24 -4.27 -20.41
CA PRO A 99 -4.27 -3.72 -19.54
C PRO A 99 -4.70 -4.72 -18.47
N LEU A 100 -4.95 -4.22 -17.27
CA LEU A 100 -5.48 -5.01 -16.16
C LEU A 100 -7.01 -5.07 -16.23
N GLU A 101 -7.56 -6.19 -15.78
CA GLU A 101 -8.99 -6.43 -15.70
C GLU A 101 -9.41 -6.60 -14.23
N PRO A 102 -10.61 -6.19 -13.83
CA PRO A 102 -11.10 -6.41 -12.47
C PRO A 102 -11.04 -7.90 -12.11
N TYR A 103 -10.53 -8.21 -10.93
CA TYR A 103 -10.42 -9.60 -10.49
C TYR A 103 -11.72 -10.06 -9.81
N HIS A 104 -12.26 -11.19 -10.26
CA HIS A 104 -13.52 -11.76 -9.77
C HIS A 104 -13.36 -13.13 -9.06
N GLY A 105 -12.12 -13.54 -8.73
CA GLY A 105 -11.87 -14.81 -8.06
C GLY A 105 -12.05 -14.78 -6.53
N PRO A 106 -11.57 -15.80 -5.79
CA PRO A 106 -11.78 -15.92 -4.34
C PRO A 106 -11.26 -14.74 -3.51
N LEU A 107 -10.27 -14.00 -4.03
CA LEU A 107 -9.69 -12.80 -3.41
C LEU A 107 -10.29 -11.49 -3.96
N ALA A 108 -11.43 -11.52 -4.64
CA ALA A 108 -12.09 -10.35 -5.26
C ALA A 108 -12.67 -9.33 -4.25
N GLY A 109 -12.27 -9.39 -2.98
CA GLY A 109 -12.73 -8.48 -1.95
C GLY A 109 -12.01 -7.14 -2.02
N TYR A 110 -12.75 -6.06 -1.74
CA TYR A 110 -12.14 -4.80 -1.38
C TYR A 110 -11.45 -4.94 -0.02
N ALA A 111 -10.29 -4.30 0.13
CA ALA A 111 -9.54 -4.29 1.38
C ALA A 111 -9.28 -2.84 1.80
N PRO A 112 -9.08 -2.54 3.09
CA PRO A 112 -8.63 -1.21 3.48
C PRO A 112 -7.23 -0.95 2.92
N LEU A 113 -6.92 0.31 2.61
CA LEU A 113 -5.58 0.71 2.13
C LEU A 113 -4.47 0.30 3.12
N VAL A 114 -4.76 0.53 4.40
CA VAL A 114 -3.96 0.09 5.54
C VAL A 114 -4.91 -0.22 6.70
N ALA A 115 -4.48 -1.07 7.63
CA ALA A 115 -5.25 -1.33 8.83
C ALA A 115 -5.48 -0.02 9.62
N SER A 116 -6.71 0.17 10.10
CA SER A 116 -7.10 1.37 10.86
C SER A 116 -6.87 2.69 10.10
N TYR A 117 -7.11 2.73 8.79
CA TYR A 117 -6.87 3.92 7.96
C TYR A 117 -7.58 5.19 8.45
N VAL A 118 -6.80 6.22 8.76
CA VAL A 118 -7.31 7.52 9.24
C VAL A 118 -7.30 8.56 8.13
N ALA A 119 -6.23 8.62 7.35
CA ALA A 119 -6.01 9.55 6.26
C ALA A 119 -4.67 9.22 5.57
N GLY A 120 -4.46 9.77 4.38
CA GLY A 120 -3.20 9.72 3.66
C GLY A 120 -2.47 11.06 3.65
N LEU A 121 -1.19 11.01 3.32
CA LEU A 121 -0.34 12.15 2.96
C LEU A 121 -0.09 12.11 1.44
N GLU A 122 0.12 13.27 0.84
CA GLU A 122 0.72 13.31 -0.50
C GLU A 122 2.21 12.99 -0.38
N ASP A 123 2.66 11.94 -1.06
CA ASP A 123 4.08 11.62 -1.16
C ASP A 123 4.74 12.52 -2.22
N TYR A 124 5.86 13.15 -1.85
CA TYR A 124 6.66 13.92 -2.78
C TYR A 124 7.67 13.00 -3.48
N ILE A 125 7.55 12.91 -4.81
CA ILE A 125 8.43 12.08 -5.64
C ILE A 125 9.42 12.98 -6.39
N SER A 126 10.71 12.67 -6.27
CA SER A 126 11.81 13.41 -6.89
C SER A 126 12.46 12.62 -8.02
N TYR A 127 12.74 13.30 -9.13
CA TYR A 127 13.62 12.79 -10.19
C TYR A 127 15.07 12.70 -9.69
N CYS A 128 15.71 11.56 -9.95
CA CYS A 128 17.04 11.23 -9.43
C CYS A 128 18.04 10.86 -10.53
N GLY A 129 17.81 11.32 -11.77
CA GLY A 129 18.67 11.03 -12.90
C GLY A 129 18.21 9.85 -13.74
N GLN A 130 18.82 9.72 -14.91
CA GLN A 130 18.73 8.53 -15.76
C GLN A 130 20.03 7.73 -15.63
N ILE A 131 19.96 6.40 -15.53
CA ILE A 131 21.12 5.51 -15.53
C ILE A 131 21.00 4.48 -16.65
N THR A 132 22.09 4.28 -17.39
CA THR A 132 22.23 3.20 -18.37
C THR A 132 22.78 1.98 -17.66
N VAL A 133 22.02 0.89 -17.68
CA VAL A 133 22.37 -0.39 -17.06
C VAL A 133 22.66 -1.43 -18.15
N LYS A 134 23.71 -2.22 -17.93
CA LYS A 134 24.24 -3.27 -18.82
C LYS A 134 24.45 -4.58 -18.06
N GLY A 135 24.70 -5.68 -18.77
CA GLY A 135 24.96 -7.00 -18.20
C GLY A 135 23.73 -7.89 -18.27
N ASP A 136 23.17 -8.31 -17.13
CA ASP A 136 21.95 -9.12 -17.11
C ASP A 136 20.71 -8.34 -17.60
N VAL A 137 20.78 -7.01 -17.59
CA VAL A 137 19.75 -6.10 -18.10
C VAL A 137 20.41 -5.06 -18.99
N GLU A 138 19.86 -4.84 -20.18
CA GLU A 138 20.32 -3.83 -21.15
C GLU A 138 19.25 -2.75 -21.34
N LYS A 139 19.26 -1.72 -20.48
CA LYS A 139 18.20 -0.70 -20.46
C LYS A 139 18.59 0.61 -19.77
N ASP A 140 17.98 1.70 -20.23
CA ASP A 140 17.98 2.99 -19.54
C ASP A 140 16.81 3.10 -18.55
N PHE A 141 17.12 3.50 -17.31
CA PHE A 141 16.15 3.71 -16.25
C PHE A 141 16.07 5.18 -15.86
N ILE A 142 14.85 5.70 -15.76
CA ILE A 142 14.57 6.98 -15.12
C ILE A 142 14.30 6.69 -13.64
N ASN A 143 15.15 7.22 -12.77
CA ASN A 143 15.06 6.96 -11.34
C ASN A 143 14.15 8.00 -10.67
N LEU A 144 13.18 7.50 -9.91
CA LEU A 144 12.31 8.29 -9.05
C LEU A 144 12.52 7.85 -7.60
N THR A 145 12.48 8.78 -6.65
CA THR A 145 12.59 8.46 -5.22
C THR A 145 11.62 9.28 -4.40
N ALA A 146 11.05 8.68 -3.36
CA ALA A 146 10.28 9.39 -2.34
C ALA A 146 11.22 9.69 -1.16
N MET A 147 11.86 10.85 -1.18
CA MET A 147 12.76 11.31 -0.12
C MET A 147 12.36 12.71 0.33
N GLY A 148 12.61 13.03 1.61
CA GLY A 148 12.39 14.38 2.15
C GLY A 148 13.27 15.44 1.48
N PRO A 149 13.15 16.72 1.88
CA PRO A 149 13.72 17.90 1.19
C PRO A 149 15.26 18.04 1.24
N GLY A 150 16.00 16.95 1.42
CA GLY A 150 17.46 16.93 1.44
C GLY A 150 18.10 16.88 0.05
N MET A 151 19.43 16.92 0.04
CA MET A 151 20.24 16.86 -1.19
C MET A 151 20.37 15.45 -1.79
N SER A 152 19.68 14.45 -1.23
CA SER A 152 19.83 13.04 -1.61
C SER A 152 19.48 12.81 -3.09
N ALA A 153 18.33 13.31 -3.55
CA ALA A 153 17.90 13.18 -4.94
C ALA A 153 18.89 13.85 -5.92
N ILE A 154 19.45 15.00 -5.54
CA ILE A 154 20.47 15.71 -6.33
C ILE A 154 21.79 14.92 -6.36
N GLY A 155 22.18 14.36 -5.22
CA GLY A 155 23.36 13.49 -5.12
C GLY A 155 23.24 12.26 -6.02
N LEU A 156 22.07 11.60 -6.01
CA LEU A 156 21.75 10.49 -6.90
C LEU A 156 21.77 10.90 -8.37
N ALA A 157 21.16 12.04 -8.72
CA ALA A 157 21.16 12.56 -10.09
C ALA A 157 22.59 12.83 -10.60
N ARG A 158 23.44 13.43 -9.75
CA ARG A 158 24.86 13.65 -10.07
C ARG A 158 25.61 12.32 -10.22
N GLY A 159 25.33 11.34 -9.36
CA GLY A 159 25.89 9.99 -9.46
C GLY A 159 25.54 9.32 -10.79
N CYS A 160 24.25 9.31 -11.15
CA CYS A 160 23.76 8.77 -12.42
C CYS A 160 24.44 9.44 -13.62
N PHE A 161 24.56 10.77 -13.60
CA PHE A 161 25.26 11.52 -14.64
C PHE A 161 26.73 11.08 -14.78
N LEU A 162 27.46 10.94 -13.67
CA LEU A 162 28.85 10.52 -13.70
C LEU A 162 29.00 9.07 -14.19
N VAL A 163 28.18 8.14 -13.69
CA VAL A 163 28.20 6.74 -14.13
C VAL A 163 27.95 6.64 -15.65
N ASN A 164 26.93 7.32 -16.17
CA ASN A 164 26.64 7.31 -17.61
C ASN A 164 27.77 7.94 -18.43
N ARG A 165 28.40 9.02 -17.93
CA ARG A 165 29.57 9.62 -18.57
C ARG A 165 30.71 8.63 -18.74
N TYR A 166 30.83 7.63 -17.86
CA TYR A 166 31.83 6.56 -17.94
C TYR A 166 31.30 5.27 -18.57
N GLY A 167 30.15 5.31 -19.24
CA GLY A 167 29.64 4.20 -20.04
C GLY A 167 28.53 3.37 -19.37
N GLY A 168 27.98 3.82 -18.25
CA GLY A 168 26.89 3.13 -17.54
C GLY A 168 27.37 2.17 -16.46
N ALA A 169 26.42 1.47 -15.83
CA ALA A 169 26.70 0.47 -14.81
C ALA A 169 26.46 -0.94 -15.35
N GLU A 170 27.44 -1.84 -15.16
CA GLU A 170 27.27 -3.26 -15.41
C GLU A 170 26.75 -3.94 -14.14
N VAL A 171 25.65 -4.69 -14.25
CA VAL A 171 24.99 -5.36 -13.13
C VAL A 171 24.77 -6.84 -13.43
N GLN A 172 24.89 -7.64 -12.39
CA GLN A 172 24.58 -9.06 -12.38
C GLN A 172 23.61 -9.35 -11.23
N VAL A 173 22.55 -10.10 -11.50
CA VAL A 173 21.57 -10.50 -10.48
C VAL A 173 22.04 -11.81 -9.85
N GLU A 174 22.40 -11.76 -8.56
CA GLU A 174 22.74 -12.98 -7.85
C GLU A 174 21.49 -13.86 -7.60
N PRO A 175 21.56 -15.20 -7.78
CA PRO A 175 20.42 -16.10 -7.61
C PRO A 175 19.86 -16.20 -6.18
N LEU A 176 20.50 -15.58 -5.18
CA LEU A 176 20.32 -15.90 -3.75
C LEU A 176 19.31 -15.01 -2.99
N ALA A 177 18.67 -14.04 -3.63
CA ALA A 177 17.71 -13.17 -2.94
C ALA A 177 16.30 -13.78 -2.86
N GLY A 178 16.16 -14.90 -2.14
CA GLY A 178 14.85 -15.43 -1.74
C GLY A 178 14.36 -14.76 -0.45
N THR A 179 13.06 -14.47 -0.33
CA THR A 179 12.47 -14.07 0.95
C THR A 179 12.47 -15.28 1.88
N ALA A 180 13.29 -15.25 2.93
CA ALA A 180 13.33 -16.31 3.94
C ALA A 180 12.26 -16.06 5.03
N ARG A 181 11.58 -17.13 5.45
CA ARG A 181 10.73 -17.11 6.65
C ARG A 181 11.29 -18.10 7.66
N CYS A 182 11.65 -17.61 8.84
CA CYS A 182 12.03 -18.48 9.95
C CYS A 182 10.77 -19.03 10.61
N MET A 183 10.56 -20.34 10.48
CA MET A 183 9.50 -21.06 11.17
C MET A 183 10.11 -21.73 12.41
N GLY A 184 9.58 -21.43 13.59
CA GLY A 184 9.96 -22.10 14.84
C GLY A 184 9.15 -23.38 15.01
N TYR A 185 9.85 -24.50 15.21
CA TYR A 185 9.23 -25.80 15.51
C TYR A 185 9.71 -26.27 16.89
N ILE A 186 8.78 -26.78 17.69
CA ILE A 186 9.09 -27.44 18.96
C ILE A 186 8.98 -28.94 18.70
N PHE A 187 10.09 -29.65 18.91
CA PHE A 187 10.16 -31.10 18.78
C PHE A 187 10.16 -31.73 20.18
N ALA A 188 9.46 -32.85 20.34
CA ALA A 188 9.42 -33.55 21.63
C ALA A 188 10.77 -34.23 21.92
N GLU A 189 11.46 -34.67 20.86
CA GLU A 189 12.75 -35.33 20.95
C GLU A 189 13.76 -34.78 19.93
N GLN A 190 15.04 -34.85 20.29
CA GLN A 190 16.14 -34.43 19.41
C GLN A 190 16.23 -35.24 18.10
N LYS A 191 15.71 -36.47 18.10
CA LYS A 191 15.64 -37.31 16.90
C LYS A 191 14.65 -36.77 15.86
N GLU A 192 13.59 -36.09 16.30
CA GLU A 192 12.61 -35.46 15.40
C GLU A 192 13.18 -34.20 14.77
N LEU A 193 13.92 -33.40 15.55
CA LEU A 193 14.68 -32.25 15.04
C LEU A 193 15.65 -32.67 13.92
N GLN A 194 16.40 -33.75 14.11
CA GLN A 194 17.36 -34.24 13.11
C GLN A 194 16.72 -34.70 11.80
N LYS A 195 15.43 -35.07 11.80
CA LYS A 195 14.70 -35.45 10.57
C LYS A 195 14.16 -34.24 9.81
N ALA A 196 13.97 -33.12 10.50
CA ALA A 196 13.38 -31.91 9.95
C ALA A 196 14.42 -30.92 9.40
N GLN A 197 15.71 -31.16 9.67
CA GLN A 197 16.86 -30.46 9.10
C GLN A 197 17.36 -31.16 7.84
#